data_AF-I0KYB3-F1
#
_entry.id   AF-I0KYB3-F1
#
_cell.length_a   1.000
_cell.length_b   1.000
_cell.length_c   1.000
_cell.angle_alpha   90.00
_cell.angle_beta   90.00
_cell.angle_gamma   90.00
#
_symmetry.space_group_name_H-M   'P 1'
#
loop_
_entity.id
_entity.type
_entity.pdbx_description
1 polymer ?
#
loop_
_entity_poly.entity_id
_entity_poly.type
_entity_poly.pdbx_seq_one_letter_code
_entity_poly.pdbx_strand_id
1 'polypeptide(L)'
;MADQIDTFSDLQARAGAILARLSAAPTLAIAAATNPLLAVEHLGYQFNPDTRAGIGDRIRLGPTAAKKLADLRTTIARLVDRQVDPDDGPAVRRLLTDLGVLPGSGGDEPDTDPPRWQPGGAGADPLEPFRDRHPVLVPLLEYRRISARRPRFAPPRAFAAILGGTVTTPLTGVSGRLQSPAPDPEAETHPR
;
A
#
# COMPACT_ATOMS: atom_id res chain seq x y z
N MET A 1 -3.09 -22.62 15.54
CA MET A 1 -3.45 -21.20 15.72
C MET A 1 -2.75 -20.43 14.62
N ALA A 2 -3.44 -19.57 13.88
CA ALA A 2 -2.77 -18.73 12.89
C ALA A 2 -1.91 -17.69 13.63
N ASP A 3 -0.69 -17.46 13.16
CA ASP A 3 0.18 -16.44 13.76
C ASP A 3 -0.25 -15.06 13.27
N GLN A 4 -0.82 -14.29 14.19
CA GLN A 4 -1.33 -12.95 13.91
C GLN A 4 -0.21 -11.91 13.88
N ILE A 5 -0.30 -10.98 12.93
CA ILE A 5 0.59 -9.83 12.76
C ILE A 5 -0.25 -8.57 12.91
N ASP A 6 -0.18 -7.97 14.10
CA ASP A 6 -0.93 -6.76 14.43
C ASP A 6 -0.14 -5.50 14.12
N THR A 7 1.20 -5.54 14.16
CA THR A 7 2.04 -4.37 13.96
C THR A 7 3.18 -4.61 12.96
N PHE A 8 3.85 -3.52 12.55
CA PHE A 8 5.09 -3.66 11.79
C PHE A 8 6.21 -4.31 12.63
N SER A 9 6.22 -4.07 13.94
CA SER A 9 7.19 -4.72 14.84
C SER A 9 6.98 -6.23 14.90
N ASP A 10 5.72 -6.68 14.91
CA ASP A 10 5.36 -8.10 14.81
C ASP A 10 5.87 -8.75 13.53
N LEU A 11 5.75 -8.04 12.41
CA LEU A 11 6.28 -8.49 11.12
C LEU A 11 7.82 -8.58 11.17
N GLN A 12 8.49 -7.58 11.76
CA GLN A 12 9.95 -7.57 11.90
C GLN A 12 10.46 -8.70 12.80
N ALA A 13 9.80 -8.94 13.93
CA ALA A 13 10.14 -10.04 14.86
C ALA A 13 10.07 -11.41 14.17
N ARG A 14 9.17 -11.57 13.18
CA ARG A 14 8.98 -12.80 12.40
C ARG A 14 9.77 -12.82 11.10
N ALA A 15 10.48 -11.75 10.75
CA ALA A 15 11.11 -11.59 9.44
C ALA A 15 12.13 -12.70 9.13
N GLY A 16 12.89 -13.17 10.13
CA GLY A 16 13.83 -14.28 9.96
C GLY A 16 13.13 -15.59 9.58
N ALA A 17 12.06 -15.95 10.29
CA ALA A 17 11.27 -17.15 10.00
C ALA A 17 10.55 -17.05 8.64
N ILE A 18 10.01 -15.88 8.31
CA ILE A 18 9.38 -15.61 7.01
C ILE A 18 10.41 -15.80 5.88
N LEU A 19 11.60 -15.19 5.99
CA LEU A 19 12.65 -15.29 4.96
C LEU A 19 13.19 -16.71 4.79
N ALA A 20 13.34 -17.47 5.89
CA ALA A 20 13.75 -18.86 5.82
C ALA A 20 12.73 -19.70 5.01
N ARG A 21 11.43 -19.47 5.25
CA ARG A 21 10.35 -20.17 4.54
C ARG A 21 10.23 -19.75 3.08
N LEU A 22 10.41 -18.46 2.76
CA LEU A 22 10.44 -17.97 1.39
C LEU A 22 11.63 -18.55 0.61
N SER A 23 12.82 -18.61 1.22
CA SER A 23 14.01 -19.19 0.60
C SER A 23 13.86 -20.68 0.27
N ALA A 24 13.05 -21.41 1.04
CA ALA A 24 12.71 -22.80 0.76
C ALA A 24 11.65 -22.99 -0.34
N ALA A 25 11.01 -21.92 -0.80
CA ALA A 25 9.90 -21.95 -1.77
C ALA A 25 10.15 -20.94 -2.93
N PRO A 26 10.95 -21.29 -3.95
CA PRO A 26 11.39 -20.36 -5.00
C PRO A 26 10.25 -19.64 -5.73
N THR A 27 9.18 -20.35 -6.10
CA THR A 27 8.02 -19.77 -6.78
C THR A 27 7.29 -18.75 -5.90
N LEU A 28 7.19 -19.03 -4.60
CA LEU A 28 6.62 -18.10 -3.64
C LEU A 28 7.52 -16.88 -3.42
N ALA A 29 8.84 -17.05 -3.43
CA ALA A 29 9.79 -15.95 -3.36
C ALA A 29 9.67 -14.99 -4.55
N ILE A 30 9.47 -15.52 -5.76
CA ILE A 30 9.19 -14.72 -6.96
C ILE A 30 7.86 -13.98 -6.81
N ALA A 31 6.79 -14.67 -6.39
CA ALA A 31 5.49 -14.02 -6.16
C ALA A 31 5.57 -12.93 -5.07
N ALA A 32 6.34 -13.17 -4.00
CA ALA A 32 6.57 -12.22 -2.91
C ALA A 32 7.21 -10.91 -3.37
N ALA A 33 8.04 -10.94 -4.42
CA ALA A 33 8.61 -9.72 -5.00
C ALA A 33 7.55 -8.77 -5.58
N THR A 34 6.37 -9.30 -5.94
CA THR A 34 5.24 -8.50 -6.47
C THR A 34 4.23 -8.10 -5.39
N ASN A 35 4.06 -8.94 -4.36
CA ASN A 35 3.21 -8.65 -3.22
C ASN A 35 3.71 -9.41 -1.97
N PRO A 36 4.52 -8.77 -1.11
CA PRO A 36 5.07 -9.42 0.07
C PRO A 36 4.01 -9.69 1.15
N LEU A 37 2.93 -8.91 1.21
CA LEU A 37 1.85 -9.14 2.17
C LEU A 37 1.10 -10.44 1.85
N LEU A 38 0.72 -10.64 0.58
CA LEU A 38 0.07 -11.88 0.15
C LEU A 38 0.98 -13.09 0.35
N ALA A 39 2.30 -12.95 0.17
CA ALA A 39 3.23 -14.04 0.43
C ALA A 39 3.28 -14.42 1.92
N VAL A 40 3.27 -13.44 2.81
CA VAL A 40 3.18 -13.68 4.26
C VAL A 40 1.85 -14.33 4.63
N GLU A 41 0.73 -13.88 4.06
CA GLU A 41 -0.58 -14.52 4.23
C GLU A 41 -0.58 -15.98 3.73
N HIS A 42 0.06 -16.23 2.59
CA HIS A 42 0.20 -17.58 2.03
C HIS A 42 1.06 -18.50 2.91
N LEU A 43 1.99 -17.97 3.69
CA LEU A 43 2.75 -18.73 4.69
C LEU A 43 1.92 -19.04 5.95
N GLY A 44 0.65 -18.63 6.03
CA GLY A 44 -0.26 -18.92 7.13
C GLY A 44 -0.28 -17.88 8.24
N TYR A 45 0.35 -16.72 8.02
CA TYR A 45 0.20 -15.56 8.90
C TYR A 45 -1.10 -14.82 8.57
N GLN A 46 -1.65 -14.09 9.54
CA GLN A 46 -2.82 -13.25 9.32
C GLN A 46 -2.51 -11.82 9.73
N PHE A 47 -2.77 -10.86 8.84
CA PHE A 47 -2.69 -9.45 9.20
C PHE A 47 -4.01 -9.01 9.81
N ASN A 48 -3.93 -8.19 10.84
CA ASN A 48 -5.08 -7.40 11.27
C ASN A 48 -5.52 -6.49 10.10
N PRO A 49 -6.82 -6.49 9.70
CA PRO A 49 -7.32 -5.65 8.61
C PRO A 49 -6.95 -4.17 8.76
N ASP A 50 -6.96 -3.65 9.99
CA ASP A 50 -6.72 -2.24 10.29
C ASP A 50 -5.27 -1.84 10.06
N THR A 51 -4.32 -2.77 10.26
CA THR A 51 -2.89 -2.47 10.20
C THR A 51 -2.24 -2.93 8.91
N ARG A 52 -2.87 -3.85 8.17
CA ARG A 52 -2.41 -4.36 6.88
C ARG A 52 -2.07 -3.24 5.89
N ALA A 53 -2.94 -2.24 5.77
CA ALA A 53 -2.71 -1.09 4.88
C ALA A 53 -1.50 -0.25 5.33
N GLY A 54 -1.37 0.01 6.64
CA GLY A 54 -0.24 0.77 7.19
C GLY A 54 1.10 0.05 7.02
N ILE A 55 1.12 -1.28 7.21
CA ILE A 55 2.30 -2.11 6.96
C ILE A 55 2.66 -2.07 5.47
N GLY A 56 1.67 -2.22 4.59
CA GLY A 56 1.88 -2.14 3.14
C GLY A 56 2.48 -0.81 2.68
N ASP A 57 1.93 0.31 3.18
CA ASP A 57 2.46 1.63 2.89
C ASP A 57 3.88 1.81 3.41
N ARG A 58 4.18 1.28 4.61
CA ARG A 58 5.53 1.36 5.18
C ARG A 58 6.55 0.57 4.36
N ILE A 59 6.20 -0.63 3.90
CA ILE A 59 7.06 -1.44 3.03
C ILE A 59 7.29 -0.71 1.70
N ARG A 60 6.25 -0.11 1.14
CA ARG A 60 6.29 0.48 -0.21
C ARG A 60 6.93 1.87 -0.26
N LEU A 61 6.64 2.72 0.72
CA LEU A 61 6.94 4.16 0.70
C LEU A 61 7.82 4.62 1.86
N GLY A 62 8.09 3.74 2.83
CA GLY A 62 8.84 4.06 4.03
C GLY A 62 7.99 4.65 5.17
N PRO A 63 8.59 4.81 6.37
CA PRO A 63 7.87 5.14 7.60
C PRO A 63 7.17 6.52 7.55
N THR A 64 7.86 7.54 7.04
CA THR A 64 7.37 8.92 7.03
C THR A 64 6.15 9.07 6.11
N ALA A 65 6.21 8.50 4.91
CA ALA A 65 5.10 8.53 3.97
C ALA A 65 3.92 7.71 4.47
N ALA A 66 4.16 6.54 5.04
CA ALA A 66 3.11 5.69 5.62
C ALA A 66 2.35 6.38 6.75
N LYS A 67 3.06 7.07 7.66
CA LYS A 67 2.43 7.89 8.70
C LYS A 67 1.53 8.96 8.08
N LYS A 68 2.04 9.71 7.10
CA LYS A 68 1.27 10.75 6.41
C LYS A 68 0.01 10.19 5.72
N LEU A 69 0.11 9.03 5.08
CA LEU A 69 -1.05 8.36 4.47
C LEU A 69 -2.10 7.94 5.52
N ALA A 70 -1.67 7.45 6.68
CA ALA A 70 -2.58 7.12 7.79
C ALA A 70 -3.28 8.37 8.35
N ASP A 71 -2.56 9.48 8.52
CA ASP A 71 -3.12 10.77 8.96
C ASP A 71 -4.15 11.31 7.94
N LEU A 72 -3.87 11.15 6.64
CA LEU A 72 -4.78 11.54 5.56
C LEU A 72 -6.03 10.65 5.53
N ARG A 73 -5.91 9.32 5.70
CA ARG A 73 -7.06 8.42 5.83
C ARG A 73 -7.96 8.83 7.00
N THR A 74 -7.37 9.14 8.15
CA THR A 74 -8.08 9.62 9.34
C THR A 74 -8.79 10.96 9.06
N THR A 75 -8.12 11.88 8.37
CA THR A 75 -8.68 13.18 8.00
C THR A 75 -9.86 13.04 7.03
N ILE A 76 -9.72 12.20 6.00
CA ILE A 76 -10.79 11.89 5.05
C ILE A 76 -11.97 11.32 5.81
N ALA A 77 -11.75 10.28 6.63
CA ALA A 77 -12.83 9.62 7.36
C ALA A 77 -13.60 10.57 8.28
N ARG A 78 -12.91 11.49 8.94
CA ARG A 78 -13.53 12.53 9.77
C ARG A 78 -14.35 13.54 8.95
N LEU A 79 -13.91 13.88 7.74
CA LEU A 79 -14.63 14.85 6.87
C LEU A 79 -15.91 14.26 6.27
N VAL A 80 -16.00 12.93 6.16
CA VAL A 80 -17.14 12.25 5.54
C VAL A 80 -17.89 11.30 6.47
N ASP A 81 -17.53 11.32 7.76
CA ASP A 81 -18.07 10.50 8.85
C ASP A 81 -18.16 8.99 8.55
N ARG A 82 -17.19 8.47 7.79
CA ARG A 82 -17.08 7.04 7.47
C ARG A 82 -15.71 6.66 6.96
N GLN A 83 -15.35 5.38 7.10
CA GLN A 83 -14.13 4.85 6.48
C GLN A 83 -14.33 4.67 4.97
N VAL A 84 -13.33 5.06 4.19
CA VAL A 84 -13.25 4.85 2.75
C VAL A 84 -11.79 4.56 2.41
N ASP A 85 -11.55 3.55 1.58
CA ASP A 85 -10.22 3.32 1.02
C ASP A 85 -10.00 4.32 -0.15
N PRO A 86 -9.07 5.28 -0.05
CA PRO A 86 -8.80 6.24 -1.13
C PRO A 86 -8.28 5.59 -2.42
N ASP A 87 -7.79 4.35 -2.32
CA ASP A 87 -7.25 3.56 -3.41
C ASP A 87 -8.29 2.68 -4.11
N ASP A 88 -9.51 2.59 -3.57
CA ASP A 88 -10.67 1.89 -4.14
C ASP A 88 -11.52 2.87 -4.97
N GLY A 89 -11.31 2.86 -6.29
CA GLY A 89 -12.02 3.73 -7.24
C GLY A 89 -13.55 3.64 -7.13
N PRO A 90 -14.15 2.44 -7.12
CA PRO A 90 -15.58 2.25 -6.87
C PRO A 90 -16.07 2.81 -5.52
N ALA A 91 -15.35 2.60 -4.41
CA ALA A 91 -15.74 3.14 -3.11
C ALA A 91 -15.67 4.68 -3.09
N VAL A 92 -14.62 5.26 -3.68
CA VAL A 92 -14.47 6.71 -3.84
C VAL A 92 -15.57 7.28 -4.73
N ARG A 93 -15.96 6.60 -5.81
CA ARG A 93 -17.08 7.01 -6.66
C ARG A 93 -18.36 7.15 -5.86
N ARG A 94 -18.75 6.09 -5.14
CA ARG A 94 -19.94 6.09 -4.29
C ARG A 94 -19.90 7.26 -3.30
N LEU A 95 -18.74 7.48 -2.68
CA LEU A 95 -18.55 8.63 -1.80
C LEU A 95 -18.77 9.98 -2.46
N LEU A 96 -18.16 10.23 -3.61
CA LEU A 96 -18.28 11.53 -4.24
C LEU A 96 -19.67 11.75 -4.86
N THR A 97 -20.37 10.69 -5.26
CA THR A 97 -21.78 10.76 -5.65
C THR A 97 -22.68 11.06 -4.46
N ASP A 98 -22.49 10.37 -3.32
CA ASP A 98 -23.26 10.62 -2.08
C ASP A 98 -23.11 12.07 -1.58
N LEU A 99 -21.92 12.65 -1.76
CA LEU A 99 -21.61 14.03 -1.39
C LEU A 99 -22.09 15.07 -2.43
N GLY A 100 -22.66 14.65 -3.56
CA GLY A 100 -23.07 15.54 -4.66
C GLY A 100 -21.91 16.20 -5.42
N VAL A 101 -20.68 15.68 -5.28
CA VAL A 101 -19.48 16.16 -6.01
C VAL A 101 -19.52 15.72 -7.46
N LEU A 102 -19.85 14.44 -7.68
CA LEU A 102 -20.01 13.82 -8.99
C LEU A 102 -21.50 13.72 -9.33
N PRO A 103 -21.86 13.87 -10.62
CA PRO A 103 -23.24 13.66 -11.03
C PRO A 103 -23.69 12.23 -10.72
N GLY A 104 -24.94 12.07 -10.28
CA GLY A 104 -25.59 10.76 -10.19
C GLY A 104 -25.73 10.16 -11.60
N SER A 105 -25.58 8.84 -11.68
CA SER A 105 -25.51 7.99 -12.89
C SER A 105 -26.13 8.62 -14.15
N GLY A 106 -25.30 9.06 -15.10
CA GLY A 106 -25.72 9.62 -16.38
C GLY A 106 -24.59 10.34 -17.13
N GLY A 107 -24.19 9.81 -18.30
CA GLY A 107 -23.16 10.40 -19.17
C GLY A 107 -21.76 9.80 -19.02
N ASP A 108 -20.76 10.51 -19.54
CA ASP A 108 -19.33 10.15 -19.49
C ASP A 108 -18.86 10.24 -18.03
N GLU A 109 -18.93 9.11 -17.34
CA GLU A 109 -18.67 9.03 -15.90
C GLU A 109 -17.18 9.34 -15.61
N PRO A 110 -16.89 10.32 -14.74
CA PRO A 110 -15.51 10.69 -14.45
C PRO A 110 -14.76 9.51 -13.85
N ASP A 111 -13.52 9.30 -14.28
CA ASP A 111 -12.65 8.26 -13.73
C ASP A 111 -12.38 8.56 -12.24
N THR A 112 -12.60 7.57 -11.40
CA THR A 112 -12.37 7.65 -9.96
C THR A 112 -11.23 6.75 -9.53
N ASP A 113 -10.62 6.00 -10.45
CA ASP A 113 -9.43 5.25 -10.15
C ASP A 113 -8.28 6.21 -9.83
N PRO A 114 -7.45 5.86 -8.84
CA PRO A 114 -6.29 6.67 -8.51
C PRO A 114 -5.25 6.59 -9.64
N PRO A 115 -4.41 7.64 -9.79
CA PRO A 115 -3.41 7.70 -10.84
C PRO A 115 -2.44 6.53 -10.74
N ARG A 116 -2.13 5.94 -11.90
CA ARG A 116 -1.13 4.88 -12.00
C ARG A 116 0.27 5.47 -11.78
N TRP A 117 1.12 4.71 -11.11
CA TRP A 117 2.55 5.03 -11.06
C TRP A 117 3.15 4.97 -12.47
N GLN A 118 3.98 5.95 -12.81
CA GLN A 118 4.76 5.97 -14.04
C GLN A 118 6.24 6.29 -13.71
N PRO A 119 7.19 5.84 -14.56
CA PRO A 119 8.57 6.31 -14.48
C PRO A 119 8.60 7.85 -14.61
N GLY A 120 9.15 8.54 -13.61
CA GLY A 120 9.18 10.01 -13.56
C GLY A 120 8.07 10.67 -12.72
N GLY A 121 7.05 9.92 -12.26
CA GLY A 121 6.03 10.46 -11.34
C GLY A 121 4.66 9.80 -11.46
N ALA A 122 3.71 10.32 -10.70
CA ALA A 122 2.30 9.97 -10.87
C ALA A 122 1.72 10.71 -12.09
N GLY A 123 0.86 10.05 -12.87
CA GLY A 123 0.03 10.75 -13.86
C GLY A 123 -0.93 11.76 -13.20
N ALA A 124 -1.60 12.57 -14.01
CA ALA A 124 -2.63 13.49 -13.51
C ALA A 124 -3.75 12.70 -12.81
N ASP A 125 -4.19 13.18 -11.65
CA ASP A 125 -5.32 12.58 -10.94
C ASP A 125 -6.62 13.01 -11.63
N PRO A 126 -7.49 12.06 -12.04
CA PRO A 126 -8.74 12.40 -12.72
C PRO A 126 -9.70 13.20 -11.84
N LEU A 127 -9.48 13.23 -10.51
CA LEU A 127 -10.29 14.00 -9.58
C LEU A 127 -9.83 15.46 -9.40
N GLU A 128 -8.68 15.85 -9.96
CA GLU A 128 -8.14 17.22 -9.83
C GLU A 128 -9.14 18.32 -10.29
N PRO A 129 -9.90 18.16 -11.39
CA PRO A 129 -10.89 19.16 -11.81
C PRO A 129 -12.01 19.40 -10.80
N PHE A 130 -12.23 18.48 -9.87
CA PHE A 130 -13.28 18.57 -8.86
C PHE A 130 -12.79 19.16 -7.55
N ARG A 131 -11.48 19.41 -7.39
CA ARG A 131 -10.81 19.74 -6.12
C ARG A 131 -11.57 20.70 -5.20
N ASP A 132 -12.17 21.74 -5.76
CA ASP A 132 -12.83 22.81 -5.00
C ASP A 132 -14.30 22.52 -4.66
N ARG A 133 -14.86 21.38 -5.09
CA ARG A 133 -16.27 21.02 -4.87
C ARG A 133 -16.58 20.51 -3.48
N HIS A 134 -15.61 19.92 -2.78
CA HIS A 134 -15.80 19.44 -1.41
C HIS A 134 -14.48 19.38 -0.63
N PRO A 135 -14.46 19.75 0.67
CA PRO A 135 -13.22 19.76 1.48
C PRO A 135 -12.47 18.42 1.52
N VAL A 136 -13.15 17.29 1.33
CA VAL A 136 -12.54 15.95 1.31
C VAL A 136 -11.57 15.74 0.15
N LEU A 137 -11.73 16.48 -0.96
CA LEU A 137 -10.93 16.26 -2.16
C LEU A 137 -9.47 16.66 -1.96
N VAL A 138 -9.20 17.68 -1.16
CA VAL A 138 -7.81 18.11 -0.87
C VAL A 138 -6.99 17.00 -0.21
N PRO A 139 -7.40 16.39 0.93
CA PRO A 139 -6.66 15.29 1.51
C PRO A 139 -6.72 14.01 0.66
N LEU A 140 -7.78 13.78 -0.12
CA LEU A 140 -7.87 12.64 -1.04
C LEU A 140 -6.83 12.73 -2.16
N LEU A 141 -6.73 13.88 -2.83
CA LEU A 141 -5.75 14.13 -3.90
C LEU A 141 -4.32 14.05 -3.35
N GLU A 142 -4.07 14.61 -2.16
CA GLU A 142 -2.75 14.52 -1.51
C GLU A 142 -2.38 13.07 -1.16
N TYR A 143 -3.35 12.28 -0.67
CA TYR A 143 -3.16 10.86 -0.42
C TYR A 143 -2.76 10.15 -1.71
N ARG A 144 -3.53 10.34 -2.78
CA ARG A 144 -3.29 9.68 -4.08
C ARG A 144 -1.95 10.06 -4.69
N ARG A 145 -1.56 11.34 -4.58
CA ARG A 145 -0.25 11.83 -5.00
C ARG A 145 0.90 11.12 -4.29
N ILE A 146 0.79 10.92 -2.97
CA ILE A 146 1.83 10.21 -2.19
C ILE A 146 1.81 8.72 -2.52
N SER A 147 0.62 8.12 -2.56
CA SER A 147 0.42 6.70 -2.90
C SER A 147 1.01 6.39 -4.28
N ALA A 148 0.84 7.26 -5.27
CA ALA A 148 1.33 7.05 -6.62
C ALA A 148 2.85 7.29 -6.81
N ARG A 149 3.62 7.58 -5.75
CA ARG A 149 5.10 7.73 -5.84
C ARG A 149 5.86 6.43 -6.12
N ARG A 150 5.26 5.29 -5.77
CA ARG A 150 5.82 3.95 -5.98
C ARG A 150 4.73 3.03 -6.52
N PRO A 151 5.07 2.03 -7.35
CA PRO A 151 4.09 1.07 -7.84
C PRO A 151 3.43 0.35 -6.68
N ARG A 152 2.12 0.14 -6.76
CA ARG A 152 1.36 -0.65 -5.80
C ARG A 152 1.73 -2.13 -5.92
N PHE A 153 1.45 -2.89 -4.88
CA PHE A 153 1.58 -4.35 -4.96
C PHE A 153 0.62 -4.93 -5.99
N ALA A 154 1.02 -6.05 -6.57
CA ALA A 154 0.20 -6.79 -7.51
C ALA A 154 -1.12 -7.24 -6.84
N PRO A 155 -2.27 -7.18 -7.54
CA PRO A 155 -3.53 -7.65 -7.00
C PRO A 155 -3.52 -9.17 -6.78
N PRO A 156 -4.42 -9.72 -5.94
CA PRO A 156 -4.45 -11.16 -5.63
C PRO A 156 -4.44 -12.08 -6.84
N ARG A 157 -5.17 -11.71 -7.91
CA ARG A 157 -5.20 -12.46 -9.17
C ARG A 157 -3.82 -12.59 -9.83
N ALA A 158 -3.04 -11.51 -9.83
CA ALA A 158 -1.73 -11.48 -10.48
C ALA A 158 -0.71 -12.24 -9.63
N PHE A 159 -0.77 -12.07 -8.30
CA PHE A 159 0.03 -12.86 -7.37
C PHE A 159 -0.23 -14.37 -7.54
N ALA A 160 -1.50 -14.78 -7.57
CA ALA A 160 -1.89 -16.18 -7.75
C ALA A 160 -1.47 -16.74 -9.12
N ALA A 161 -1.55 -15.95 -10.19
CA ALA A 161 -1.11 -16.36 -11.51
C ALA A 161 0.41 -16.60 -11.61
N ILE A 162 1.22 -15.76 -10.91
CA ILE A 162 2.67 -15.96 -10.80
C ILE A 162 2.96 -17.21 -9.96
N LEU A 163 2.31 -17.33 -8.80
CA LEU A 163 2.49 -18.47 -7.89
C LEU A 163 2.12 -19.81 -8.55
N GLY A 164 1.06 -19.82 -9.36
CA GLY A 164 0.61 -20.99 -10.12
C GLY A 164 1.39 -21.23 -11.42
N GLY A 165 2.38 -20.40 -11.76
CA GLY A 165 3.17 -20.52 -12.98
C GLY A 165 2.41 -20.22 -14.28
N THR A 166 1.22 -19.64 -14.20
CA THR A 166 0.39 -19.27 -15.37
C THR A 166 0.94 -18.03 -16.09
N VAL A 167 1.69 -17.19 -15.37
CA VAL A 167 2.38 -16.02 -15.92
C VAL A 167 3.88 -16.17 -15.65
N THR A 168 4.67 -16.08 -16.72
CA THR A 168 6.13 -16.06 -16.62
C THR A 168 6.61 -14.65 -16.27
N THR A 169 7.49 -14.56 -15.26
CA THR A 169 8.16 -13.32 -14.89
C THR A 169 9.60 -13.33 -15.41
N PRO A 170 10.21 -12.16 -15.70
CA PRO A 170 11.63 -12.10 -16.03
C PRO A 170 12.55 -12.43 -14.84
N LEU A 171 12.00 -12.47 -13.62
CA LEU A 171 12.71 -12.90 -12.42
C LEU A 171 12.89 -14.42 -12.42
N THR A 172 14.14 -14.88 -12.33
CA THR A 172 14.50 -16.31 -12.26
C THR A 172 14.77 -16.79 -10.83
N GLY A 173 14.95 -15.87 -9.89
CA GLY A 173 15.16 -16.16 -8.47
C GLY A 173 15.13 -14.89 -7.63
N VAL A 174 14.73 -15.03 -6.37
CA VAL A 174 14.70 -13.96 -5.38
C VAL A 174 15.34 -14.49 -4.10
N SER A 175 16.34 -13.78 -3.59
CA SER A 175 16.96 -14.05 -2.30
C SER A 175 16.91 -12.80 -1.43
N GLY A 176 16.75 -13.01 -0.12
CA GLY A 176 16.69 -11.94 0.87
C GLY A 176 17.63 -12.23 2.02
N ARG A 177 18.22 -11.17 2.59
CA ARG A 177 18.98 -11.24 3.84
C ARG A 177 18.45 -10.19 4.80
N LEU A 178 18.39 -10.51 6.09
CA LEU A 178 18.15 -9.50 7.11
C LEU A 178 19.38 -8.59 7.20
N GLN A 179 19.15 -7.28 7.16
CA GLN A 179 20.16 -6.32 7.56
C GLN A 179 20.05 -6.15 9.08
N SER A 180 21.18 -6.24 9.78
CA SER A 180 21.25 -5.74 11.16
C SER A 180 20.87 -4.26 11.17
N PRO A 181 20.18 -3.76 12.21
CA PRO A 181 19.89 -2.35 12.32
C PRO A 181 21.18 -1.53 12.19
N ALA A 182 21.10 -0.39 11.50
CA ALA A 182 22.21 0.55 11.43
C ALA A 182 22.66 0.91 12.86
N PRO A 183 23.98 1.02 13.13
CA PRO A 183 24.44 1.50 14.42
C PRO A 183 23.84 2.87 14.73
N ASP A 184 23.51 3.12 16.00
CA ASP A 184 23.04 4.44 16.44
C ASP A 184 24.04 5.52 16.00
N PRO A 185 23.59 6.69 15.55
CA PRO A 185 24.50 7.79 15.24
C PRO A 185 25.32 8.10 16.50
N GLU A 186 26.65 7.98 16.39
CA GLU A 186 27.58 8.27 17.46
C GLU A 186 27.23 9.64 18.07
N ALA A 187 27.04 9.67 19.40
CA ALA A 187 26.79 10.90 20.11
C ALA A 187 27.94 11.88 19.80
N GLU A 188 27.61 13.01 19.18
CA GLU A 188 28.55 14.10 18.92
C GLU A 188 29.18 14.53 20.25
N THR A 189 30.36 14.00 20.55
CA THR A 189 31.21 14.51 21.62
C THR A 189 31.70 15.88 21.18
N HIS A 190 30.99 16.93 21.57
CA HIS A 190 31.49 18.29 21.50
C HIS A 190 32.69 18.43 22.46
N PRO A 191 33.91 18.74 21.97
CA PRO A 191 34.98 19.15 22.84
C PRO A 191 34.66 20.54 23.43
N ARG A 192 34.90 20.68 24.74
CA ARG A 192 34.84 21.95 25.46
C ARG A 192 36.06 22.81 25.17
#